data_AF-A0A822CGL7-F1
#
_entry.id   AF-A0A822CGL7-F1
#
_cell.length_a   1.000
_cell.length_b   1.000
_cell.length_c   1.000
_cell.angle_alpha   90.00
_cell.angle_beta   90.00
_cell.angle_gamma   90.00
#
_symmetry.space_group_name_H-M   'P 1'
#
loop_
_entity.id
_entity.type
_entity.pdbx_description
1 polymer ?
#
loop_
_entity_poly.entity_id
_entity_poly.type
_entity_poly.pdbx_seq_one_letter_code
_entity_poly.pdbx_strand_id
1 'polypeptide(L)'
;KKNAVWKGWTSQMENAYNDLKRRLTTSPVFLNFPDDTSPLVLSTDASGYGMGGVLRQMTLDGSKVIKYVSKKFNSAQQKYSTTERECLALVWCIQKLKEYIWGRPIQIET
;
A
#
# COMPACT_ATOMS: atom_id res chain seq x y z
N LYS A 1 -0.47 16.57 19.38
CA LYS A 1 -1.14 16.63 20.70
C LYS A 1 -2.45 15.85 20.61
N LYS A 2 -2.62 14.75 21.37
CA LYS A 2 -3.95 14.17 21.58
C LYS A 2 -4.81 15.27 22.24
N ASN A 3 -5.98 15.59 21.69
CA ASN A 3 -6.90 16.68 22.10
C ASN A 3 -6.65 18.09 21.51
N ALA A 4 -5.97 18.22 20.37
CA ALA A 4 -6.00 19.49 19.64
C ALA A 4 -7.41 19.74 19.07
N VAL A 5 -7.98 20.92 19.33
CA VAL A 5 -9.24 21.34 18.72
C VAL A 5 -9.06 21.38 17.21
N TRP A 6 -9.87 20.62 16.47
CA TRP A 6 -9.87 20.64 15.02
C TRP A 6 -10.31 22.01 14.53
N LYS A 7 -9.43 22.71 13.80
CA LYS A 7 -9.69 24.07 13.30
C LYS A 7 -10.25 24.10 11.88
N GLY A 8 -10.69 22.96 11.36
CA GLY A 8 -11.13 22.83 9.97
C GLY A 8 -9.96 22.61 9.00
N TRP A 9 -10.32 22.23 7.78
CA TRP A 9 -9.37 21.98 6.69
C TRP A 9 -8.93 23.32 6.08
N THR A 10 -7.63 23.57 6.03
CA THR A 10 -7.08 24.82 5.50
C THR A 10 -6.48 24.62 4.11
N SER A 11 -6.29 25.70 3.37
CA SER A 11 -5.60 25.65 2.07
C SER A 11 -4.18 25.10 2.18
N GLN A 12 -3.49 25.33 3.30
CA GLN A 12 -2.18 24.73 3.56
C GLN A 12 -2.25 23.20 3.71
N MET A 13 -3.28 22.69 4.38
CA MET A 13 -3.51 21.24 4.51
C MET A 13 -3.86 20.62 3.16
N GLU A 14 -4.68 21.29 2.35
CA GLU A 14 -4.99 20.85 0.99
C GLU A 14 -3.73 20.79 0.12
N ASN A 15 -2.89 21.83 0.16
CA ASN A 15 -1.63 21.86 -0.57
C ASN A 15 -0.68 20.75 -0.12
N ALA A 16 -0.55 20.52 1.19
CA ALA A 16 0.28 19.45 1.73
C ALA A 16 -0.24 18.05 1.32
N TYR A 17 -1.57 17.87 1.34
CA TYR A 17 -2.21 16.62 0.91
C TYR A 17 -1.98 16.34 -0.57
N ASN A 18 -2.12 17.35 -1.43
CA ASN A 18 -1.89 17.21 -2.86
C ASN A 18 -0.39 17.03 -3.19
N ASP A 19 0.52 17.68 -2.45
CA ASP A 19 1.96 17.43 -2.57
C ASP A 19 2.29 15.98 -2.19
N LEU A 20 1.71 15.47 -1.11
CA LEU A 20 1.90 14.08 -0.70
C LEU A 20 1.46 13.09 -1.78
N LYS A 21 0.25 13.27 -2.35
CA LYS A 21 -0.22 12.43 -3.46
C LYS A 21 0.77 12.47 -4.62
N ARG A 22 1.16 13.68 -5.05
CA ARG A 22 2.09 13.87 -6.16
C ARG A 22 3.38 13.10 -5.91
N ARG A 23 4.04 13.27 -4.76
CA ARG A 23 5.30 12.59 -4.43
C ARG A 23 5.18 11.07 -4.42
N LEU A 24 4.03 10.53 -4.02
CA LEU A 24 3.77 9.09 -4.00
C LEU A 24 3.51 8.52 -5.41
N THR A 25 3.00 9.32 -6.33
CA THR A 25 2.61 8.88 -7.69
C THR A 25 3.57 9.32 -8.78
N THR A 26 4.62 10.07 -8.47
CA THR A 26 5.63 10.52 -9.44
C THR A 26 6.98 9.83 -9.24
N SER A 27 7.82 9.90 -10.28
CA SER A 27 9.25 9.63 -10.15
C SER A 27 9.85 10.49 -9.01
N PRO A 28 10.79 9.98 -8.20
CA PRO A 28 11.51 8.71 -8.34
C PRO A 28 10.86 7.53 -7.62
N VAL A 29 9.68 7.68 -7.00
CA VAL A 29 9.09 6.62 -6.18
C VAL A 29 8.28 5.64 -7.02
N PHE A 30 7.51 6.15 -7.98
CA PHE A 30 6.64 5.33 -8.82
C PHE A 30 7.38 4.78 -10.05
N LEU A 31 7.18 3.51 -10.36
CA LEU A 31 7.75 2.82 -11.51
C LEU A 31 6.75 2.83 -12.67
N ASN A 32 7.07 3.59 -13.72
CA ASN A 32 6.20 3.68 -14.90
C ASN A 32 6.22 2.40 -15.75
N PHE A 33 7.34 1.67 -15.75
CA PHE A 33 7.55 0.46 -16.54
C PHE A 33 8.19 -0.62 -15.67
N PRO A 34 7.40 -1.58 -15.16
CA PRO A 34 7.92 -2.72 -14.41
C PRO A 34 8.80 -3.59 -15.30
N ASP A 35 9.93 -4.05 -14.76
CA ASP A 35 10.74 -5.09 -15.40
C ASP A 35 10.21 -6.47 -14.99
N ASP A 36 10.25 -7.44 -15.89
CA ASP A 36 9.78 -8.79 -15.62
C ASP A 36 10.83 -9.66 -14.91
N THR A 37 12.10 -9.28 -14.97
CA THR A 37 13.21 -10.07 -14.41
C THR A 37 13.53 -9.75 -12.95
N SER A 38 13.30 -8.51 -12.53
CA SER A 38 13.69 -8.06 -11.20
C SER A 38 12.73 -8.57 -10.10
N PRO A 39 13.22 -8.91 -8.89
CA PRO A 39 12.40 -9.42 -7.80
C PRO A 39 11.28 -8.45 -7.38
N LEU A 40 10.11 -9.02 -7.11
CA LEU A 40 8.96 -8.29 -6.57
C LEU A 40 8.91 -8.43 -5.06
N VAL A 41 8.59 -7.34 -4.37
CA VAL A 41 8.33 -7.30 -2.94
C VAL A 41 6.90 -6.82 -2.72
N LEU A 42 6.11 -7.63 -2.03
CA LEU A 42 4.76 -7.29 -1.60
C LEU A 42 4.77 -7.07 -0.09
N SER A 43 4.59 -5.81 0.33
CA SER A 43 4.35 -5.50 1.74
C SER A 43 2.86 -5.35 1.98
N THR A 44 2.33 -5.96 3.03
CA THR A 44 0.93 -5.85 3.45
C THR A 44 0.83 -5.39 4.89
N ASP A 45 -0.26 -4.73 5.24
CA ASP A 45 -0.54 -4.30 6.61
C ASP A 45 -2.06 -4.25 6.82
N ALA A 46 -2.50 -4.52 8.05
CA ALA A 46 -3.90 -4.44 8.45
C ALA A 46 -4.11 -3.55 9.67
N SER A 47 -5.01 -2.59 9.51
CA SER A 47 -5.45 -1.72 10.59
C SER A 47 -6.71 -2.24 11.28
N GLY A 48 -7.18 -1.47 12.27
CA GLY A 48 -8.53 -1.55 12.84
C GLY A 48 -9.66 -1.66 11.81
N TYR A 49 -9.51 -0.99 10.68
CA TYR A 49 -10.63 -0.62 9.79
C TYR A 49 -10.48 -1.13 8.36
N GLY A 50 -9.29 -1.54 7.96
CA GLY A 50 -9.02 -1.96 6.60
C GLY A 50 -7.61 -2.48 6.42
N MET A 51 -7.38 -3.00 5.23
CA MET A 51 -6.12 -3.61 4.79
C MET A 51 -5.51 -2.80 3.65
N GLY A 52 -4.19 -2.86 3.55
CA GLY A 52 -3.42 -2.24 2.49
C GLY A 52 -2.25 -3.10 2.05
N GLY A 53 -1.71 -2.78 0.88
CA GLY A 53 -0.48 -3.36 0.39
C GLY A 53 0.21 -2.49 -0.64
N VAL A 54 1.52 -2.69 -0.73
CA VAL A 54 2.39 -2.01 -1.68
C VAL A 54 3.19 -3.07 -2.44
N LEU A 55 3.00 -3.11 -3.75
CA LEU A 55 3.85 -3.88 -4.64
C LEU A 55 4.99 -2.99 -5.12
N ARG A 56 6.21 -3.41 -4.87
CA ARG A 56 7.43 -2.71 -5.27
C ARG A 56 8.43 -3.65 -5.90
N GLN A 57 9.37 -3.06 -6.61
CA GLN A 57 10.46 -3.76 -7.29
C GLN A 57 11.77 -3.06 -6.95
N MET A 58 12.82 -3.86 -6.76
CA MET A 58 14.17 -3.33 -6.61
C MET A 58 14.72 -2.99 -8.00
N THR A 59 15.06 -1.74 -8.23
CA THR A 59 15.74 -1.27 -9.44
C THR A 59 17.15 -0.78 -9.10
N LEU A 60 17.95 -0.45 -10.12
CA LEU A 60 19.29 0.16 -9.93
C LEU A 60 19.23 1.46 -9.11
N ASP A 61 18.12 2.18 -9.20
CA ASP A 61 17.88 3.44 -8.49
C ASP A 61 17.20 3.24 -7.12
N GLY A 62 17.14 1.99 -6.63
CA GLY A 62 16.52 1.60 -5.37
C GLY A 62 15.12 1.00 -5.50
N SER A 63 14.41 0.93 -4.39
CA SER A 63 13.05 0.36 -4.34
C SER A 63 12.03 1.30 -5.00
N LYS A 64 11.37 0.84 -6.06
CA LYS A 64 10.34 1.59 -6.80
C LYS A 64 8.98 0.92 -6.65
N VAL A 65 7.93 1.71 -6.45
CA VAL A 65 6.56 1.21 -6.30
C VAL A 65 5.91 0.99 -7.66
N ILE A 66 5.33 -0.19 -7.85
CA ILE A 66 4.51 -0.53 -9.02
C ILE A 66 3.05 -0.16 -8.75
N LYS A 67 2.51 -0.54 -7.59
CA LYS A 67 1.09 -0.35 -7.29
C LYS A 67 0.81 -0.29 -5.79
N TYR A 68 -0.05 0.63 -5.41
CA TYR A 68 -0.67 0.68 -4.09
C TYR A 68 -2.08 0.08 -4.15
N VAL A 69 -2.44 -0.74 -3.17
CA VAL A 69 -3.80 -1.31 -3.04
C VAL A 69 -4.29 -1.13 -1.61
N SER A 70 -5.57 -0.83 -1.43
CA SER A 70 -6.19 -0.79 -0.12
C SER A 70 -7.69 -1.07 -0.19
N LYS A 71 -8.24 -1.57 0.90
CA LYS A 71 -9.67 -1.90 1.02
C LYS A 71 -10.13 -1.80 2.47
N LYS A 72 -11.30 -1.20 2.68
CA LYS A 72 -11.97 -1.20 3.98
C LYS A 72 -12.53 -2.58 4.30
N PHE A 73 -12.45 -2.96 5.58
CA PHE A 73 -13.10 -4.17 6.07
C PHE A 73 -14.61 -4.02 6.14
N ASN A 74 -15.33 -5.10 5.84
CA ASN A 74 -16.75 -5.20 6.15
C ASN A 74 -16.97 -5.44 7.67
N SER A 75 -18.23 -5.40 8.11
CA SER A 75 -18.58 -5.52 9.53
C SER A 75 -18.15 -6.84 10.18
N ALA A 76 -18.02 -7.93 9.41
CA ALA A 76 -17.52 -9.21 9.92
C ALA A 76 -16.00 -9.18 10.04
N GLN A 77 -15.30 -8.73 9.00
CA GLN A 77 -13.84 -8.65 8.94
C GLN A 77 -13.24 -7.71 10.00
N GLN A 78 -13.96 -6.64 10.38
CA GLN A 78 -13.50 -5.76 11.47
C GLN A 78 -13.46 -6.45 12.84
N LYS A 79 -14.21 -7.54 13.02
CA LYS A 79 -14.27 -8.30 14.28
C LYS A 79 -13.20 -9.40 14.35
N TYR A 80 -12.46 -9.63 13.28
CA TYR A 80 -11.36 -10.59 13.26
C TYR A 80 -10.25 -10.13 14.21
N SER A 81 -9.52 -11.09 14.76
CA SER A 81 -8.29 -10.82 15.51
C SER A 81 -7.27 -10.10 14.64
N THR A 82 -6.26 -9.47 15.26
CA THR A 82 -5.17 -8.82 14.50
C THR A 82 -4.50 -9.78 13.54
N THR A 83 -4.15 -10.99 13.99
CA THR A 83 -3.49 -12.00 13.14
C THR A 83 -4.36 -12.43 11.95
N GLU A 84 -5.67 -12.62 12.16
CA GLU A 84 -6.59 -12.94 11.06
C GLU A 84 -6.72 -11.80 10.05
N ARG A 85 -6.65 -10.54 10.51
CA ARG A 85 -6.70 -9.36 9.63
C ARG A 85 -5.42 -9.22 8.80
N GLU A 86 -4.25 -9.44 9.38
CA GLU A 86 -2.99 -9.47 8.64
C GLU A 86 -3.00 -10.59 7.58
N CYS A 87 -3.43 -11.79 7.96
CA CYS A 87 -3.56 -12.90 7.02
C CYS A 87 -4.54 -12.58 5.88
N LEU A 88 -5.68 -11.97 6.20
CA LEU A 88 -6.65 -11.53 5.20
C LEU A 88 -6.06 -10.45 4.27
N ALA A 89 -5.29 -9.50 4.81
CA ALA A 89 -4.60 -8.48 4.02
C ALA A 89 -3.63 -9.10 3.02
N LEU A 90 -2.84 -10.08 3.46
CA LEU A 90 -1.93 -10.83 2.61
C LEU A 90 -2.66 -11.55 1.47
N VAL A 91 -3.64 -12.38 1.79
CA VAL A 91 -4.42 -13.15 0.81
C VAL A 91 -5.11 -12.21 -0.19
N TRP A 92 -5.73 -11.14 0.30
CA TRP A 92 -6.41 -10.18 -0.54
C TRP A 92 -5.46 -9.44 -1.48
N CYS A 93 -4.29 -9.01 -0.99
CA CYS A 93 -3.31 -8.31 -1.83
C CYS A 93 -2.76 -9.21 -2.93
N ILE A 94 -2.44 -10.47 -2.63
CA ILE A 94 -2.00 -11.47 -3.62
C ILE A 94 -3.07 -11.65 -4.70
N GLN A 95 -4.34 -11.82 -4.31
CA GLN A 95 -5.44 -11.95 -5.26
C GLN A 95 -5.63 -10.69 -6.10
N LYS A 96 -5.55 -9.51 -5.48
CA LYS A 96 -5.78 -8.23 -6.14
C LYS A 96 -4.67 -7.87 -7.13
N LEU A 97 -3.44 -8.29 -6.85
CA LEU A 97 -2.24 -8.01 -7.65
C LEU A 97 -1.82 -9.19 -8.52
N LYS A 98 -2.69 -10.20 -8.69
CA LYS A 98 -2.43 -11.41 -9.47
C LYS A 98 -1.82 -11.11 -10.85
N GLU A 99 -2.30 -10.08 -11.53
CA GLU A 99 -1.82 -9.65 -12.85
C GLU A 99 -0.32 -9.30 -12.88
N TYR A 100 0.27 -8.89 -11.76
CA TYR A 100 1.70 -8.53 -11.67
C TYR A 100 2.57 -9.66 -11.12
N ILE A 101 2.03 -10.46 -10.19
CA ILE A 101 2.82 -11.45 -9.43
C ILE A 101 2.77 -12.86 -10.03
N TRP A 102 1.78 -13.16 -10.89
CA TRP A 102 1.56 -14.52 -11.36
C TRP A 102 2.76 -15.05 -12.14
N GLY A 103 3.23 -16.25 -11.79
CA GLY A 103 4.38 -16.88 -12.43
C GLY A 103 5.75 -16.29 -12.04
N ARG A 104 5.79 -15.38 -11.06
CA ARG A 104 7.03 -14.74 -10.59
C ARG A 104 7.28 -15.03 -9.11
N PRO A 105 8.55 -15.19 -8.68
CA PRO A 105 8.87 -15.24 -7.26
C PRO A 105 8.58 -13.88 -6.63
N ILE A 106 7.94 -13.90 -5.45
CA ILE A 106 7.65 -12.70 -4.66
C ILE A 106 8.21 -12.85 -3.25
N GLN A 107 8.76 -11.77 -2.70
CA GLN A 107 9.06 -11.64 -1.29
C GLN A 107 7.87 -10.98 -0.58
N ILE A 108 7.45 -11.55 0.55
CA ILE A 108 6.33 -11.03 1.36
C ILE A 108 6.90 -10.37 2.61
N GLU A 109 6.32 -9.22 2.96
CA GLU A 109 6.57 -8.50 4.22
C GLU A 109 5.23 -8.13 4.86
N THR A 110 5.07 -8.38 6.16
CA THR A 110 3.86 -8.11 6.96
C THR A 110 4.25 -7.70 8.37
#